data_AF-A0A131XTS5-F1
#
_entry.id   AF-A0A131XTS5-F1
#
_cell.length_a   1.000
_cell.length_b   1.000
_cell.length_c   1.000
_cell.angle_alpha   90.00
_cell.angle_beta   90.00
_cell.angle_gamma   90.00
#
_symmetry.space_group_name_H-M   'P 1'
#
loop_
_entity.id
_entity.type
_entity.pdbx_description
1 polymer ?
#
loop_
_entity_poly.entity_id
_entity_poly.type
_entity_poly.pdbx_seq_one_letter_code
_entity_poly.pdbx_strand_id
1 'polypeptide(L)'
;MRQASRALALCRAMPEFSGSAEQVEGERLLLLAAERQQACLAEAERLKTQGGCAGQGQSPAGRASLTLSCLELPLRKDFLAAQLQGALGGDVHHFVCLVKQGPHVLASQMLSTAGGQSTLRFTNHMTLLDLAPDFLVTVHVCALQTKKETLPHDRKYRIGTKAKLKLTPRVDKTSGKTGGQAVDCGPLRPSFGLVGVVHLTLANWRRSTFHLDKVPAHSPLEGTLLAQLKLRPQQHPQVRGFLTMFEDVGGLGAWHRRWCLLAKNRLSFWRYPEDEGIKEPKGWLDLHESSDMDSRLVSRDVCARPHTLALAVAGVQRLLSADTREEAKRWCAGLNAALHWTRTWAC
;
A
#
# COMPACT_ATOMS: atom_id res chain seq x y z
N MET A 1 19.88 9.53 -2.34
CA MET A 1 19.81 10.97 -2.65
C MET A 1 21.10 11.49 -3.28
N ARG A 2 22.25 11.49 -2.58
CA ARG A 2 23.53 12.03 -3.09
C ARG A 2 23.96 11.52 -4.47
N GLN A 3 23.83 10.23 -4.74
CA GLN A 3 24.17 9.65 -6.06
C GLN A 3 23.27 10.19 -7.17
N ALA A 4 21.94 10.22 -6.97
CA ALA A 4 20.99 10.77 -7.93
C ALA A 4 21.24 12.27 -8.17
N SER A 5 21.52 13.04 -7.12
CA SER A 5 21.88 14.46 -7.26
C SER A 5 23.16 14.66 -8.08
N ARG A 6 24.19 13.84 -7.87
CA ARG A 6 25.44 13.91 -8.66
C ARG A 6 25.20 13.54 -10.13
N ALA A 7 24.45 12.47 -10.40
CA ALA A 7 24.11 12.07 -11.77
C ALA A 7 23.31 13.16 -12.49
N LEU A 8 22.35 13.79 -11.80
CA LEU A 8 21.58 14.91 -12.34
C LEU A 8 22.41 16.16 -12.58
N ALA A 9 23.36 16.47 -11.69
CA ALA A 9 24.27 17.59 -11.90
C ALA A 9 25.07 17.41 -13.19
N LEU A 10 25.53 16.19 -13.48
CA LEU A 10 26.21 15.86 -14.75
C LEU A 10 25.27 16.01 -15.95
N CYS A 11 24.03 15.49 -15.86
CA CYS A 11 23.05 15.61 -16.94
C CYS A 11 22.69 17.07 -17.24
N ARG A 12 22.61 17.92 -16.21
CA ARG A 12 22.34 19.36 -16.37
C ARG A 12 23.53 20.13 -16.92
N ALA A 13 24.76 19.68 -16.64
CA ALA A 13 25.98 20.31 -17.16
C ALA A 13 26.24 19.99 -18.64
N MET A 14 25.68 18.89 -19.15
CA MET A 14 25.88 18.43 -20.51
C MET A 14 24.60 18.64 -21.35
N PRO A 15 24.60 19.55 -22.35
CA PRO A 15 23.43 19.80 -23.21
C PRO A 15 22.89 18.55 -23.91
N GLU A 16 23.77 17.56 -24.13
CA GLU A 16 23.47 16.27 -24.76
C GLU A 16 22.49 15.40 -23.97
N PHE A 17 22.33 15.66 -22.67
CA PHE A 17 21.43 14.94 -21.76
C PHE A 17 20.18 15.73 -21.40
N SER A 18 20.00 16.92 -22.00
CA SER A 18 18.81 17.74 -21.76
C SER A 18 17.56 17.08 -22.35
N GLY A 19 16.57 16.80 -21.50
CA GLY A 19 15.33 16.13 -21.86
C GLY A 19 15.47 14.63 -22.10
N SER A 20 16.62 14.05 -21.77
CA SER A 20 16.89 12.64 -22.03
C SER A 20 16.33 11.70 -20.96
N ALA A 21 16.17 10.42 -21.30
CA ALA A 21 15.68 9.40 -20.37
C ALA A 21 16.48 9.34 -19.05
N GLU A 22 17.80 9.50 -19.11
CA GLU A 22 18.71 9.49 -17.95
C GLU A 22 18.47 10.68 -17.03
N GLN A 23 18.22 11.88 -17.58
CA GLN A 23 17.86 13.04 -16.78
C GLN A 23 16.53 12.81 -16.08
N VAL A 24 15.51 12.40 -16.82
CA VAL A 24 14.15 12.25 -16.27
C VAL A 24 14.12 11.12 -15.23
N GLU A 25 14.83 10.02 -15.45
CA GLU A 25 14.94 8.93 -14.47
C GLU A 25 15.75 9.37 -13.24
N GLY A 26 16.82 10.15 -13.43
CA GLY A 26 17.54 10.78 -12.32
C GLY A 26 16.63 11.64 -11.44
N GLU A 27 15.75 12.43 -12.05
CA GLU A 27 14.76 13.28 -11.36
C GLU A 27 13.75 12.43 -10.59
N ARG A 28 13.27 11.34 -11.19
CA ARG A 28 12.36 10.39 -10.54
C ARG A 28 13.00 9.73 -9.32
N LEU A 29 14.24 9.26 -9.43
CA LEU A 29 14.98 8.65 -8.33
C LEU A 29 15.25 9.65 -7.20
N LEU A 30 15.56 10.91 -7.55
CA LEU A 30 15.74 11.98 -6.58
C LEU A 30 14.43 12.30 -5.85
N LEU A 31 13.31 12.39 -6.57
CA LEU A 31 11.97 12.59 -6.00
C LEU A 31 11.63 11.49 -5.01
N LEU A 32 11.74 10.22 -5.41
CA LEU A 32 11.42 9.09 -4.54
C LEU A 32 12.30 9.07 -3.29
N ALA A 33 13.59 9.37 -3.43
CA ALA A 33 14.50 9.47 -2.29
C ALA A 33 14.13 10.61 -1.34
N ALA A 34 13.75 11.77 -1.86
CA ALA A 34 13.32 12.93 -1.07
C ALA A 34 12.05 12.62 -0.28
N GLU A 35 11.04 12.05 -0.94
CA GLU A 35 9.75 11.72 -0.34
C GLU A 35 9.89 10.64 0.74
N ARG A 36 10.73 9.62 0.52
CA ARG A 36 11.04 8.61 1.55
C ARG A 36 11.76 9.21 2.74
N GLN A 37 12.76 10.06 2.50
CA GLN A 37 13.48 10.72 3.58
C GLN A 37 12.53 11.59 4.42
N GLN A 38 11.68 12.38 3.77
CA GLN A 38 10.69 13.21 4.45
C GLN A 38 9.69 12.37 5.27
N ALA A 39 9.20 11.27 4.70
CA ALA A 39 8.29 10.35 5.39
C ALA A 39 8.94 9.72 6.64
N CYS A 40 10.19 9.26 6.54
CA CYS A 40 10.93 8.71 7.67
C CYS A 40 11.22 9.75 8.75
N LEU A 41 11.56 10.99 8.37
CA LEU A 41 11.79 12.08 9.32
C LEU A 41 10.50 12.45 10.06
N ALA A 42 9.38 12.57 9.35
CA ALA A 42 8.08 12.83 9.96
C ALA A 42 7.70 11.74 10.97
N GLU A 43 7.94 10.47 10.64
CA GLU A 43 7.70 9.35 11.54
C GLU A 43 8.63 9.37 12.76
N ALA A 44 9.91 9.71 12.59
CA ALA A 44 10.84 9.84 13.70
C ALA A 44 10.41 10.95 14.68
N GLU A 45 9.93 12.09 14.19
CA GLU A 45 9.40 13.16 15.03
C GLU A 45 8.09 12.76 15.74
N ARG A 46 7.22 12.03 15.05
CA ARG A 46 6.01 11.45 15.65
C ARG A 46 6.35 10.50 16.80
N LEU A 47 7.38 9.67 16.65
CA LEU A 47 7.83 8.74 17.69
C LEU A 47 8.47 9.45 18.90
N LYS A 48 9.23 10.52 18.66
CA LYS A 48 9.79 11.35 19.74
C LYS A 48 8.69 12.03 20.58
N THR A 49 7.67 12.56 19.92
CA THR A 49 6.56 13.28 20.57
C THR A 49 5.60 12.36 21.31
N GLN A 50 5.44 11.10 20.88
CA GLN A 50 4.55 10.12 21.54
C GLN A 50 5.16 9.38 22.75
N GLY A 51 6.43 9.66 23.11
CA GLY A 51 7.06 9.27 24.37
C GLY A 51 6.70 7.88 24.93
N GLY A 52 7.35 6.81 24.45
CA GLY A 52 7.54 5.51 25.13
C GLY A 52 6.33 4.68 25.62
N CYS A 53 5.12 5.25 25.70
CA CYS A 53 3.96 4.67 26.39
C CYS A 53 2.71 4.55 25.51
N ALA A 54 2.82 4.72 24.20
CA ALA A 54 1.83 4.18 23.28
C ALA A 54 2.11 2.68 23.12
N GLY A 55 1.69 1.89 24.12
CA GLY A 55 1.52 0.46 23.93
C GLY A 55 0.76 0.27 22.62
N GLN A 56 1.24 -0.63 21.77
CA GLN A 56 0.53 -1.06 20.56
C GLN A 56 -0.88 -1.49 20.99
N GLY A 57 -1.82 -0.56 21.01
CA GLY A 57 -3.24 -0.84 21.01
C GLY A 57 -3.48 -1.47 19.66
N GLN A 58 -3.23 -2.77 19.56
CA GLN A 58 -3.64 -3.55 18.41
C GLN A 58 -5.13 -3.31 18.30
N SER A 59 -5.54 -2.57 17.27
CA SER A 59 -6.95 -2.35 17.01
C SER A 59 -7.63 -3.72 16.99
N PRO A 60 -8.69 -3.95 17.78
CA PRO A 60 -9.35 -5.25 17.84
C PRO A 60 -9.89 -5.68 16.47
N ALA A 61 -10.07 -4.73 15.55
CA ALA A 61 -10.46 -4.97 14.16
C ALA A 61 -9.34 -5.56 13.28
N GLY A 62 -8.10 -5.68 13.76
CA GLY A 62 -6.98 -6.24 13.00
C GLY A 62 -6.40 -5.29 11.94
N ARG A 63 -5.53 -5.83 11.09
CA ARG A 63 -4.75 -5.09 10.09
C ARG A 63 -5.03 -5.61 8.69
N ALA A 64 -5.00 -4.71 7.70
CA ALA A 64 -5.21 -5.05 6.31
C ALA A 64 -4.05 -4.60 5.42
N SER A 65 -4.05 -5.13 4.21
CA SER A 65 -3.20 -4.72 3.11
C SER A 65 -4.05 -4.10 2.01
N LEU A 66 -3.57 -3.01 1.41
CA LEU A 66 -4.21 -2.37 0.27
C LEU A 66 -3.30 -2.50 -0.94
N THR A 67 -3.79 -3.17 -1.98
CA THR A 67 -3.12 -3.26 -3.28
C THR A 67 -3.79 -2.32 -4.26
N LEU A 68 -2.98 -1.46 -4.89
CA LEU A 68 -3.36 -0.60 -6.00
C LEU A 68 -2.79 -1.18 -7.29
N SER A 69 -3.62 -1.28 -8.32
CA SER A 69 -3.27 -1.77 -9.65
C SER A 69 -4.03 -1.02 -10.74
N CYS A 70 -3.57 -1.12 -11.99
CA CYS A 70 -4.23 -0.53 -13.16
C CYS A 70 -4.52 0.96 -12.97
N LEU A 71 -3.51 1.73 -12.56
CA LEU A 71 -3.64 3.18 -12.44
C LEU A 71 -3.73 3.76 -13.85
N GLU A 72 -4.74 4.58 -14.12
CA GLU A 72 -4.89 5.29 -15.38
C GLU A 72 -5.13 6.78 -15.14
N LEU A 73 -4.42 7.63 -15.90
CA LEU A 73 -4.55 9.08 -15.88
C LEU A 73 -4.99 9.57 -17.25
N PRO A 74 -6.29 9.89 -17.43
CA PRO A 74 -6.80 10.47 -18.66
C PRO A 74 -6.21 11.87 -18.90
N LEU A 75 -5.90 12.15 -20.17
CA LEU A 75 -5.40 13.44 -20.63
C LEU A 75 -6.55 14.27 -21.22
N ARG A 76 -6.46 15.60 -21.06
CA ARG A 76 -7.47 16.50 -21.62
C ARG A 76 -7.48 16.47 -23.14
N LYS A 77 -8.66 16.60 -23.72
CA LYS A 77 -8.87 16.55 -25.17
C LYS A 77 -8.23 17.75 -25.90
N ASP A 78 -8.29 18.93 -25.31
CA ASP A 78 -7.65 20.15 -25.81
C ASP A 78 -6.13 20.02 -25.83
N PHE A 79 -5.53 19.45 -24.78
CA PHE A 79 -4.11 19.14 -24.74
C PHE A 79 -3.70 18.15 -25.83
N LEU A 80 -4.46 17.06 -26.00
CA LEU A 80 -4.21 16.07 -27.06
C LEU A 80 -4.31 16.69 -28.46
N ALA A 81 -5.31 17.54 -28.69
CA ALA A 81 -5.45 18.27 -29.95
C ALA A 81 -4.25 19.20 -30.22
N ALA A 82 -3.81 19.95 -29.21
CA ALA A 82 -2.62 20.81 -29.30
C ALA A 82 -1.34 20.00 -29.58
N GLN A 83 -1.23 18.80 -29.01
CA GLN A 83 -0.11 17.89 -29.26
C GLN A 83 -0.10 17.40 -30.71
N LEU A 84 -1.25 16.97 -31.23
CA LEU A 84 -1.38 16.51 -32.63
C LEU A 84 -1.09 17.62 -33.64
N GLN A 85 -1.46 18.86 -33.31
CA GLN A 85 -1.19 20.04 -34.13
C GLN A 85 0.25 20.57 -34.00
N GLY A 86 1.09 19.96 -33.15
CA GLY A 86 2.47 20.41 -32.91
C GLY A 86 2.57 21.73 -32.14
N ALA A 87 1.46 22.23 -31.58
CA ALA A 87 1.40 23.52 -30.88
C ALA A 87 2.13 23.52 -29.52
N LEU A 88 2.50 22.35 -29.00
CA LEU A 88 3.22 22.19 -27.73
C LEU A 88 4.73 22.46 -27.81
N GLY A 89 5.27 22.92 -28.95
CA GLY A 89 6.66 23.39 -29.05
C GLY A 89 7.71 22.35 -28.65
N GLY A 90 7.41 21.06 -28.84
CA GLY A 90 8.28 19.95 -28.47
C GLY A 90 8.29 19.61 -26.97
N ASP A 91 7.34 20.10 -26.17
CA ASP A 91 7.25 19.75 -24.75
C ASP A 91 6.73 18.33 -24.54
N VAL A 92 7.38 17.62 -23.63
CA VAL A 92 7.02 16.27 -23.19
C VAL A 92 6.78 16.31 -21.69
N HIS A 93 5.63 15.80 -21.27
CA HIS A 93 5.27 15.72 -19.85
C HIS A 93 5.46 14.28 -19.39
N HIS A 94 6.20 14.11 -18.30
CA HIS A 94 6.48 12.83 -17.65
C HIS A 94 5.74 12.76 -16.33
N PHE A 95 5.13 11.62 -16.03
CA PHE A 95 4.28 11.40 -14.86
C PHE A 95 4.75 10.23 -14.03
N VAL A 96 4.64 10.39 -12.72
CA VAL A 96 4.86 9.33 -11.73
C VAL A 96 3.82 9.44 -10.62
N CYS A 97 3.26 8.31 -10.21
CA CYS A 97 2.34 8.21 -9.10
C CYS A 97 3.10 7.71 -7.86
N LEU A 98 2.98 8.42 -6.74
CA LEU A 98 3.54 8.03 -5.45
C LEU A 98 2.41 7.64 -4.52
N VAL A 99 2.45 6.43 -3.95
CA VAL A 99 1.50 5.98 -2.94
C VAL A 99 2.18 6.04 -1.58
N LYS A 100 1.59 6.80 -0.66
CA LYS A 100 2.18 7.17 0.62
C LYS A 100 1.29 6.74 1.78
N GLN A 101 1.89 6.12 2.79
CA GLN A 101 1.26 5.85 4.09
C GLN A 101 2.31 5.80 5.19
N GLY A 102 2.25 6.75 6.13
CA GLY A 102 3.27 6.89 7.19
C GLY A 102 4.68 6.90 6.59
N PRO A 103 5.59 6.01 7.02
CA PRO A 103 6.96 5.93 6.48
C PRO A 103 7.06 5.23 5.12
N HIS A 104 5.99 4.59 4.64
CA HIS A 104 6.00 3.82 3.39
C HIS A 104 5.69 4.72 2.20
N VAL A 105 6.60 4.74 1.22
CA VAL A 105 6.43 5.44 -0.07
C VAL A 105 6.78 4.49 -1.22
N LEU A 106 5.77 4.17 -2.01
CA LEU A 106 5.86 3.39 -3.24
C LEU A 106 5.73 4.31 -4.45
N ALA A 107 6.40 3.97 -5.55
CA ALA A 107 6.36 4.74 -6.78
C ALA A 107 6.02 3.86 -7.98
N SER A 108 5.23 4.40 -8.90
CA SER A 108 5.00 3.79 -10.20
C SER A 108 6.24 3.88 -11.09
N GLN A 109 6.19 3.22 -12.24
CA GLN A 109 7.05 3.55 -13.38
C GLN A 109 6.71 4.96 -13.89
N MET A 110 7.64 5.52 -14.65
CA MET A 110 7.43 6.81 -15.31
C MET A 110 6.78 6.60 -16.67
N LEU A 111 5.80 7.42 -17.00
CA LEU A 111 5.18 7.45 -18.32
C LEU A 111 5.23 8.85 -18.90
N SER A 112 5.27 8.96 -20.22
CA SER A 112 5.35 10.25 -20.90
C SER A 112 4.22 10.45 -21.90
N THR A 113 3.89 11.71 -22.19
CA THR A 113 2.92 12.07 -23.22
C THR A 113 3.46 11.87 -24.64
N ALA A 114 4.76 11.59 -24.81
CA ALA A 114 5.38 11.44 -26.14
C ALA A 114 4.76 10.31 -26.98
N GLY A 115 4.14 9.31 -26.35
CA GLY A 115 3.48 8.19 -27.03
C GLY A 115 2.12 8.51 -27.66
N GLY A 116 1.60 9.74 -27.51
CA GLY A 116 0.34 10.17 -28.14
C GLY A 116 -0.92 9.44 -27.62
N GLN A 117 -0.82 8.75 -26.49
CA GLN A 117 -1.94 8.05 -25.88
C GLN A 117 -2.89 9.04 -25.22
N SER A 118 -4.21 8.79 -25.30
CA SER A 118 -5.22 9.61 -24.62
C SER A 118 -5.26 9.41 -23.10
N THR A 119 -4.64 8.34 -22.60
CA THR A 119 -4.64 7.96 -21.18
C THR A 119 -3.32 7.29 -20.85
N LEU A 120 -2.67 7.72 -19.77
CA LEU A 120 -1.44 7.12 -19.28
C LEU A 120 -1.78 5.93 -18.39
N ARG A 121 -1.36 4.72 -18.78
CA ARG A 121 -1.66 3.48 -18.07
C ARG A 121 -0.43 2.89 -17.39
N PHE A 122 -0.43 2.88 -16.07
CA PHE A 122 0.67 2.32 -15.27
C PHE A 122 0.40 0.84 -14.99
N THR A 123 1.40 -0.01 -15.28
CA THR A 123 1.33 -1.47 -15.07
C THR A 123 1.79 -1.87 -13.67
N ASN A 124 1.99 -0.92 -12.76
CA ASN A 124 2.52 -1.17 -11.44
C ASN A 124 1.47 -1.81 -10.53
N HIS A 125 1.93 -2.74 -9.70
CA HIS A 125 1.18 -3.31 -8.59
C HIS A 125 1.85 -2.85 -7.29
N MET A 126 1.18 -1.98 -6.54
CA MET A 126 1.72 -1.40 -5.31
C MET A 126 0.90 -1.86 -4.12
N THR A 127 1.54 -2.54 -3.16
CA THR A 127 0.86 -3.07 -1.98
C THR A 127 1.40 -2.42 -0.71
N LEU A 128 0.51 -1.79 0.04
CA LEU A 128 0.75 -1.35 1.41
C LEU A 128 0.29 -2.42 2.38
N LEU A 129 1.05 -2.63 3.45
CA LEU A 129 0.78 -3.62 4.49
C LEU A 129 0.46 -2.92 5.81
N ASP A 130 -0.06 -3.68 6.76
CA ASP A 130 -0.27 -3.26 8.14
C ASP A 130 -1.14 -2.00 8.31
N LEU A 131 -2.15 -1.83 7.46
CA LEU A 131 -3.10 -0.73 7.53
C LEU A 131 -4.10 -0.97 8.67
N ALA A 132 -4.21 0.01 9.56
CA ALA A 132 -5.30 0.09 10.53
C ALA A 132 -6.61 0.54 9.83
N PRO A 133 -7.80 0.28 10.39
CA PRO A 133 -9.08 0.64 9.77
C PRO A 133 -9.24 2.13 9.44
N ASP A 134 -8.58 3.00 10.18
CA ASP A 134 -8.58 4.46 10.04
C ASP A 134 -7.47 4.97 9.08
N PHE A 135 -6.94 4.11 8.21
CA PHE A 135 -5.87 4.49 7.29
C PHE A 135 -6.27 5.66 6.37
N LEU A 136 -5.26 6.48 6.04
CA LEU A 136 -5.36 7.57 5.06
C LEU A 136 -4.22 7.46 4.05
N VAL A 137 -4.39 6.55 3.08
CA VAL A 137 -3.40 6.33 2.03
C VAL A 137 -3.48 7.48 1.04
N THR A 138 -2.38 8.16 0.80
CA THR A 138 -2.35 9.32 -0.08
C THR A 138 -1.64 8.98 -1.39
N VAL A 139 -2.30 9.21 -2.51
CA VAL A 139 -1.75 9.06 -3.86
C VAL A 139 -1.40 10.44 -4.39
N HIS A 140 -0.11 10.70 -4.61
CA HIS A 140 0.38 11.90 -5.27
C HIS A 140 0.64 11.61 -6.75
N VAL A 141 0.15 12.45 -7.64
CA VAL A 141 0.52 12.46 -9.04
C VAL A 141 1.51 13.59 -9.24
N CYS A 142 2.73 13.26 -9.64
CA CYS A 142 3.79 14.23 -9.90
C CYS A 142 4.09 14.28 -11.40
N ALA A 143 4.37 15.48 -11.91
CA ALA A 143 4.74 15.69 -13.30
C ALA A 143 6.07 16.45 -13.44
N LEU A 144 6.79 16.16 -14.53
CA LEU A 144 7.98 16.87 -14.96
C LEU A 144 7.82 17.21 -16.45
N GLN A 145 7.95 18.49 -16.79
CA GLN A 145 7.97 18.95 -18.18
C GLN A 145 9.41 19.02 -18.66
N THR A 146 9.70 18.38 -19.80
CA THR A 146 10.99 18.49 -20.49
C THR A 146 10.79 18.89 -21.93
N LYS A 147 11.86 19.34 -22.58
CA LYS A 147 11.92 19.41 -24.04
C LYS A 147 12.14 18.01 -24.61
N LYS A 148 11.62 17.75 -25.81
CA LYS A 148 11.86 16.53 -26.58
C LYS A 148 13.36 16.37 -26.81
N GLU A 149 13.88 15.17 -26.59
CA GLU A 149 15.28 14.85 -26.83
C GLU A 149 15.64 15.14 -28.30
N THR A 150 16.66 15.97 -28.51
CA THR A 150 17.08 16.43 -29.83
C THR A 150 18.21 15.60 -30.42
N LEU A 151 18.85 14.74 -29.62
CA LEU A 151 20.06 14.01 -30.00
C LEU A 151 19.85 12.48 -29.90
N PRO A 152 20.11 11.72 -31.00
CA PRO A 152 19.99 10.27 -30.98
C PRO A 152 21.11 9.61 -30.15
N HIS A 153 20.80 8.46 -29.56
CA HIS A 153 21.65 7.72 -28.62
C HIS A 153 23.10 7.53 -29.11
N ASP A 154 23.30 7.18 -30.38
CA ASP A 154 24.65 6.93 -30.93
C ASP A 154 25.54 8.17 -30.96
N ARG A 155 24.96 9.34 -31.21
CA ARG A 155 25.71 10.62 -31.21
C ARG A 155 26.02 11.09 -29.80
N LYS A 156 25.11 10.84 -28.86
CA LYS A 156 25.22 11.17 -27.43
C LYS A 156 26.31 10.37 -26.72
N TYR A 157 26.43 9.08 -27.04
CA TYR A 157 27.47 8.21 -26.46
C TYR A 157 28.69 8.02 -27.36
N ARG A 158 28.74 8.73 -28.50
CA ARG A 158 29.82 8.63 -29.51
C ARG A 158 30.10 7.18 -29.94
N ILE A 159 29.04 6.38 -30.03
CA ILE A 159 29.10 4.98 -30.45
C ILE A 159 29.38 4.97 -31.95
N GLY A 160 30.56 4.49 -32.34
CA GLY A 160 30.97 4.37 -33.75
C GLY A 160 32.10 5.29 -34.19
N THR A 161 32.48 6.31 -33.42
CA THR A 161 33.79 6.96 -33.61
C THR A 161 34.87 5.99 -33.17
N LYS A 162 35.58 5.37 -34.11
CA LYS A 162 36.80 4.61 -33.84
C LYS A 162 37.84 5.54 -33.20
N ALA A 163 37.78 5.71 -31.88
CA ALA A 163 38.92 6.17 -31.13
C ALA A 163 40.04 5.16 -31.42
N LYS A 164 41.10 5.60 -32.10
CA LYS A 164 42.31 4.79 -32.23
C LYS A 164 42.80 4.50 -30.82
N LEU A 165 42.48 3.32 -30.31
CA LEU A 165 43.00 2.77 -29.07
C LEU A 165 44.53 2.72 -29.20
N LYS A 166 45.21 3.78 -28.73
CA LYS A 166 46.61 3.66 -28.33
C LYS A 166 46.61 3.02 -26.94
N LEU A 167 46.51 1.69 -26.91
CA LEU A 167 46.94 0.90 -25.76
C LEU A 167 48.46 1.02 -25.68
N THR A 168 48.95 1.95 -24.87
CA THR A 168 50.24 1.85 -24.16
C THR A 168 50.30 3.01 -23.17
N PRO A 169 50.45 2.76 -21.85
CA PRO A 169 50.71 3.83 -20.92
C PRO A 169 52.19 4.22 -21.04
N ARG A 170 52.48 5.39 -21.64
CA ARG A 170 53.77 6.04 -21.42
C ARG A 170 53.67 6.82 -20.11
N VAL A 171 54.47 6.41 -19.14
CA VAL A 171 54.72 7.15 -17.91
C VAL A 171 55.49 8.39 -18.30
N ASP A 172 54.80 9.52 -18.44
CA ASP A 172 55.41 10.85 -18.43
C ASP A 172 55.01 11.55 -17.14
N LYS A 173 55.95 11.58 -16.19
CA LYS A 173 55.95 12.52 -15.08
C LYS A 173 56.12 13.92 -15.69
N THR A 174 55.05 14.70 -15.78
CA THR A 174 55.05 16.16 -15.51
C THR A 174 53.69 16.80 -15.84
N SER A 175 53.14 17.50 -14.85
CA SER A 175 52.14 18.56 -14.93
C SER A 175 50.67 18.21 -15.26
N GLY A 176 49.75 18.81 -14.50
CA GLY A 176 48.34 18.96 -14.88
C GLY A 176 47.33 18.13 -14.09
N LYS A 177 47.02 18.55 -12.85
CA LYS A 177 45.77 18.18 -12.16
C LYS A 177 44.56 18.57 -13.02
N THR A 178 43.97 17.64 -13.74
CA THR A 178 42.53 17.67 -14.08
C THR A 178 41.88 16.47 -13.41
N GLY A 179 41.78 16.54 -12.09
CA GLY A 179 40.80 15.73 -11.38
C GLY A 179 39.43 16.11 -11.91
N GLY A 180 38.64 15.13 -12.32
CA GLY A 180 37.20 15.33 -12.50
C GLY A 180 36.67 15.91 -11.21
N GLN A 181 36.42 17.22 -11.20
CA GLN A 181 35.82 17.87 -10.06
C GLN A 181 34.44 17.23 -9.89
N ALA A 182 34.32 16.37 -8.89
CA ALA A 182 33.03 16.06 -8.34
C ALA A 182 32.44 17.40 -7.91
N VAL A 183 31.53 17.93 -8.72
CA VAL A 183 30.81 19.16 -8.40
C VAL A 183 30.18 18.91 -7.04
N ASP A 184 30.68 19.59 -6.00
CA ASP A 184 30.10 19.54 -4.67
C ASP A 184 28.83 20.40 -4.69
N CYS A 185 27.85 19.93 -5.47
CA CYS A 185 26.51 20.46 -5.43
C CYS A 185 25.87 19.92 -4.15
N GLY A 186 25.45 20.83 -3.28
CA GLY A 186 24.55 20.51 -2.17
C GLY A 186 23.30 19.75 -2.65
N PRO A 187 22.45 19.26 -1.72
CA PRO A 187 21.33 18.42 -2.08
C PRO A 187 20.39 19.13 -3.08
N LEU A 188 20.44 18.70 -4.33
CA LEU A 188 19.53 19.16 -5.38
C LEU A 188 18.10 18.78 -5.00
N ARG A 189 17.16 19.68 -5.26
CA ARG A 189 15.72 19.39 -5.17
C ARG A 189 15.23 18.79 -6.49
N PRO A 190 14.32 17.80 -6.43
CA PRO A 190 13.71 17.23 -7.64
C PRO A 190 12.89 18.30 -8.36
N SER A 191 12.89 18.25 -9.69
CA SER A 191 12.14 19.19 -10.53
C SER A 191 10.69 18.78 -10.75
N PHE A 192 10.30 17.58 -10.29
CA PHE A 192 8.91 17.11 -10.34
C PHE A 192 8.00 17.99 -9.47
N GLY A 193 6.93 18.49 -10.07
CA GLY A 193 5.86 19.21 -9.39
C GLY A 193 4.68 18.31 -9.07
N LEU A 194 4.00 18.57 -7.96
CA LEU A 194 2.73 17.92 -7.62
C LEU A 194 1.61 18.44 -8.53
N VAL A 195 0.91 17.55 -9.22
CA VAL A 195 -0.16 17.90 -10.18
C VAL A 195 -1.49 17.21 -9.88
N GLY A 196 -1.59 16.49 -8.76
CA GLY A 196 -2.81 15.85 -8.32
C GLY A 196 -2.64 15.09 -7.01
N VAL A 197 -3.66 15.08 -6.17
CA VAL A 197 -3.70 14.30 -4.92
C VAL A 197 -5.03 13.56 -4.82
N VAL A 198 -4.99 12.30 -4.37
CA VAL A 198 -6.17 11.53 -3.95
C VAL A 198 -5.92 10.93 -2.58
N HIS A 199 -6.94 10.94 -1.73
CA HIS A 199 -6.94 10.28 -0.44
C HIS A 199 -7.82 9.03 -0.47
N LEU A 200 -7.22 7.88 -0.18
CA LEU A 200 -7.86 6.59 -0.10
C LEU A 200 -8.07 6.20 1.36
N THR A 201 -9.30 5.79 1.68
CA THR A 201 -9.75 5.44 3.01
C THR A 201 -10.63 4.18 2.95
N LEU A 202 -10.97 3.63 4.12
CA LEU A 202 -11.91 2.52 4.22
C LEU A 202 -13.30 2.85 3.62
N ALA A 203 -13.69 4.13 3.55
CA ALA A 203 -14.98 4.54 3.00
C ALA A 203 -15.04 4.58 1.46
N ASN A 204 -13.89 4.67 0.78
CA ASN A 204 -13.85 4.93 -0.67
C ASN A 204 -13.05 3.90 -1.49
N TRP A 205 -12.42 2.91 -0.85
CA TRP A 205 -11.57 1.93 -1.56
C TRP A 205 -12.31 1.10 -2.62
N ARG A 206 -13.63 0.95 -2.52
CA ARG A 206 -14.44 0.20 -3.51
C ARG A 206 -14.65 0.95 -4.83
N ARG A 207 -14.38 2.26 -4.84
CA ARG A 207 -14.49 3.07 -6.05
C ARG A 207 -13.35 2.72 -7.01
N SER A 208 -13.61 2.86 -8.30
CA SER A 208 -12.60 2.72 -9.35
C SER A 208 -12.16 4.05 -9.96
N THR A 209 -12.87 5.13 -9.63
CA THR A 209 -12.65 6.48 -10.17
C THR A 209 -12.57 7.48 -9.03
N PHE A 210 -11.54 8.33 -9.06
CA PHE A 210 -11.23 9.32 -8.04
C PHE A 210 -10.95 10.67 -8.69
N HIS A 211 -11.46 11.75 -8.10
CA HIS A 211 -11.11 13.10 -8.53
C HIS A 211 -9.80 13.54 -7.91
N LEU A 212 -8.91 14.11 -8.72
CA LEU A 212 -7.63 14.63 -8.27
C LEU A 212 -7.81 16.04 -7.72
N ASP A 213 -7.39 16.24 -6.48
CA ASP A 213 -7.29 17.57 -5.88
C ASP A 213 -6.00 18.25 -6.32
N LYS A 214 -5.98 19.60 -6.30
CA LYS A 214 -4.80 20.43 -6.60
C LYS A 214 -4.22 20.24 -8.01
N VAL A 215 -5.07 19.96 -9.00
CA VAL A 215 -4.65 19.87 -10.41
C VAL A 215 -4.43 21.29 -10.98
N PRO A 216 -3.22 21.63 -11.44
CA PRO A 216 -2.96 22.93 -12.05
C PRO A 216 -3.81 23.16 -13.30
N ALA A 217 -4.20 24.42 -13.55
CA ALA A 217 -5.01 24.78 -14.72
C ALA A 217 -4.34 24.41 -16.06
N HIS A 218 -3.01 24.50 -16.14
CA HIS A 218 -2.22 24.16 -17.32
C HIS A 218 -1.78 22.69 -17.36
N SER A 219 -2.20 21.87 -16.39
CA SER A 219 -1.88 20.43 -16.38
C SER A 219 -2.57 19.74 -17.55
N PRO A 220 -1.90 18.80 -18.23
CA PRO A 220 -2.52 18.02 -19.31
C PRO A 220 -3.51 16.97 -18.79
N LEU A 221 -3.64 16.80 -17.47
CA LEU A 221 -4.55 15.83 -16.85
C LEU A 221 -6.00 16.31 -16.86
N GLU A 222 -6.94 15.40 -17.15
CA GLU A 222 -8.38 15.65 -17.05
C GLU A 222 -8.82 15.95 -15.61
N GLY A 223 -8.06 15.46 -14.62
CA GLY A 223 -8.37 15.63 -13.19
C GLY A 223 -9.06 14.42 -12.56
N THR A 224 -9.04 13.28 -13.25
CA THR A 224 -9.51 12.00 -12.73
C THR A 224 -8.36 11.00 -12.67
N LEU A 225 -8.39 10.13 -11.67
CA LEU A 225 -7.53 8.97 -11.52
C LEU A 225 -8.42 7.73 -11.51
N LEU A 226 -8.17 6.82 -12.45
CA LEU A 226 -8.78 5.50 -12.45
C LEU A 226 -7.81 4.53 -11.76
N ALA A 227 -8.33 3.66 -10.90
CA ALA A 227 -7.51 2.67 -10.21
C ALA A 227 -8.35 1.47 -9.80
N GLN A 228 -7.73 0.28 -9.80
CA GLN A 228 -8.30 -0.90 -9.16
C GLN A 228 -7.66 -1.10 -7.79
N LEU A 229 -8.50 -1.06 -6.76
CA LEU A 229 -8.08 -1.23 -5.38
C LEU A 229 -8.54 -2.59 -4.85
N LYS A 230 -7.65 -3.30 -4.17
CA LYS A 230 -7.95 -4.56 -3.49
C LYS A 230 -7.51 -4.46 -2.04
N LEU A 231 -8.49 -4.36 -1.15
CA LEU A 231 -8.26 -4.41 0.29
C LEU A 231 -8.33 -5.87 0.74
N ARG A 232 -7.24 -6.38 1.32
CA ARG A 232 -7.12 -7.75 1.81
C ARG A 232 -6.68 -7.75 3.26
N PRO A 233 -7.45 -8.34 4.17
CA PRO A 233 -7.03 -8.51 5.55
C PRO A 233 -5.74 -9.33 5.67
N GLN A 234 -4.84 -8.92 6.56
CA GLN A 234 -3.50 -9.51 6.67
C GLN A 234 -3.41 -10.58 7.75
N GLN A 235 -4.17 -10.43 8.84
CA GLN A 235 -4.30 -11.44 9.88
C GLN A 235 -5.77 -11.67 10.21
N HIS A 236 -6.13 -12.95 10.34
CA HIS A 236 -7.42 -13.37 10.87
C HIS A 236 -7.17 -13.96 12.25
N PRO A 237 -7.94 -13.59 13.27
CA PRO A 237 -7.85 -14.28 14.56
C PRO A 237 -8.12 -15.77 14.34
N GLN A 238 -7.14 -16.60 14.70
CA GLN A 238 -7.30 -18.04 14.74
C GLN A 238 -7.20 -18.53 16.16
N VAL A 239 -8.27 -19.14 16.65
CA VAL A 239 -8.31 -19.79 17.95
C VAL A 239 -8.75 -21.23 17.74
N ARG A 240 -8.00 -22.17 18.30
CA ARG A 240 -8.31 -23.60 18.28
C ARG A 240 -8.26 -24.15 19.69
N GLY A 241 -9.12 -25.10 19.98
CA GLY A 241 -9.20 -25.70 21.31
C GLY A 241 -10.55 -26.36 21.55
N PHE A 242 -10.68 -26.99 22.71
CA PHE A 242 -11.95 -27.57 23.10
C PHE A 242 -12.90 -26.50 23.65
N LEU A 243 -14.16 -26.58 23.24
CA LEU A 243 -15.27 -25.88 23.88
C LEU A 243 -16.38 -26.88 24.15
N THR A 244 -17.05 -26.72 25.27
CA THR A 244 -18.28 -27.45 25.56
C THR A 244 -19.46 -26.59 25.11
N MET A 245 -20.16 -27.05 24.08
CA MET A 245 -21.27 -26.32 23.46
C MET A 245 -22.59 -26.83 24.02
N PHE A 246 -23.51 -25.91 24.31
CA PHE A 246 -24.89 -26.26 24.67
C PHE A 246 -25.73 -26.48 23.42
N GLU A 247 -26.33 -27.66 23.30
CA GLU A 247 -27.22 -28.06 22.21
C GLU A 247 -28.56 -28.52 22.80
N ASP A 248 -29.66 -28.21 22.13
CA ASP A 248 -30.97 -28.80 22.45
C ASP A 248 -31.08 -30.16 21.75
N VAL A 249 -31.29 -31.22 22.53
CA VAL A 249 -31.47 -32.58 22.04
C VAL A 249 -32.82 -33.08 22.53
N GLY A 250 -33.84 -32.93 21.70
CA GLY A 250 -35.19 -33.42 21.98
C GLY A 250 -35.94 -32.64 23.07
N GLY A 251 -35.73 -31.33 23.17
CA GLY A 251 -36.33 -30.46 24.18
C GLY A 251 -35.57 -30.44 25.51
N LEU A 252 -34.46 -31.17 25.61
CA LEU A 252 -33.59 -31.23 26.77
C LEU A 252 -32.22 -30.65 26.41
N GLY A 253 -31.75 -29.73 27.24
CA GLY A 253 -30.43 -29.11 27.08
C GLY A 253 -29.30 -30.07 27.41
N ALA A 254 -28.38 -30.28 26.47
CA ALA A 254 -27.20 -31.12 26.64
C ALA A 254 -25.91 -30.34 26.34
N TRP A 255 -24.86 -30.67 27.10
CA TRP A 255 -23.52 -30.09 26.90
C TRP A 255 -22.62 -31.08 26.18
N HIS A 256 -22.06 -30.67 25.04
CA HIS A 256 -21.17 -31.50 24.24
C HIS A 256 -19.81 -30.86 24.08
N ARG A 257 -18.76 -31.55 24.51
CA ARG A 257 -17.38 -31.15 24.25
C ARG A 257 -17.05 -31.36 22.76
N ARG A 258 -16.57 -30.31 22.11
CA ARG A 258 -16.21 -30.28 20.69
C ARG A 258 -14.83 -29.66 20.50
N TRP A 259 -14.08 -30.16 19.53
CA TRP A 259 -12.89 -29.47 19.03
C TRP A 259 -13.35 -28.33 18.14
N CYS A 260 -12.99 -27.09 18.47
CA CYS A 260 -13.45 -25.89 17.78
C CYS A 260 -12.29 -25.15 17.12
N LEU A 261 -12.53 -24.61 15.93
CA LEU A 261 -11.65 -23.73 15.19
C LEU A 261 -12.42 -22.46 14.84
N LEU A 262 -12.02 -21.33 15.42
CA LEU A 262 -12.38 -20.02 14.93
C LEU A 262 -11.36 -19.62 13.86
N ALA A 263 -11.82 -19.41 12.64
CA ALA A 263 -11.02 -18.89 11.55
C ALA A 263 -11.85 -17.95 10.68
N LYS A 264 -11.29 -16.76 10.39
CA LYS A 264 -11.98 -15.69 9.67
C LYS A 264 -13.27 -15.28 10.40
N ASN A 265 -14.41 -15.39 9.72
CA ASN A 265 -15.75 -15.14 10.23
C ASN A 265 -16.47 -16.41 10.70
N ARG A 266 -15.81 -17.57 10.78
CA ARG A 266 -16.49 -18.85 11.04
C ARG A 266 -15.92 -19.59 12.24
N LEU A 267 -16.80 -20.04 13.13
CA LEU A 267 -16.48 -21.00 14.20
C LEU A 267 -16.93 -22.40 13.78
N SER A 268 -16.00 -23.24 13.34
CA SER A 268 -16.26 -24.63 12.95
C SER A 268 -15.94 -25.59 14.09
N PHE A 269 -16.68 -26.71 14.18
CA PHE A 269 -16.48 -27.66 15.27
C PHE A 269 -16.60 -29.14 14.84
N TRP A 270 -15.78 -29.98 15.47
CA TRP A 270 -15.66 -31.43 15.25
C TRP A 270 -15.78 -32.19 16.56
N ARG A 271 -15.82 -33.52 16.48
CA ARG A 271 -15.81 -34.38 17.67
C ARG A 271 -14.41 -34.46 18.28
N TYR A 272 -13.39 -34.63 17.44
CA TYR A 272 -12.01 -34.78 17.87
C TYR A 272 -11.07 -33.87 17.06
N PRO A 273 -9.89 -33.52 17.60
CA PRO A 273 -8.89 -32.73 16.89
C PRO A 273 -8.40 -33.39 15.60
N GLU A 274 -8.29 -34.72 15.57
CA GLU A 274 -7.78 -35.45 14.39
C GLU A 274 -8.73 -35.37 13.18
N ASP A 275 -10.00 -35.03 13.40
CA ASP A 275 -10.97 -34.87 12.31
C ASP A 275 -10.75 -33.55 11.53
N GLU A 276 -10.02 -32.58 12.10
CA GLU A 276 -9.74 -31.28 11.46
C GLU A 276 -8.96 -31.46 10.16
N GLY A 277 -9.53 -31.01 9.03
CA GLY A 277 -8.89 -31.10 7.72
C GLY A 277 -8.97 -32.48 7.04
N ILE A 278 -9.46 -33.50 7.75
CA ILE A 278 -9.72 -34.84 7.21
C ILE A 278 -11.21 -35.03 6.94
N LYS A 279 -12.07 -34.59 7.85
CA LYS A 279 -13.52 -34.70 7.76
C LYS A 279 -14.18 -33.34 7.74
N GLU A 280 -15.38 -33.28 7.17
CA GLU A 280 -16.22 -32.10 7.26
C GLU A 280 -16.57 -31.80 8.73
N PRO A 281 -16.64 -30.52 9.11
CA PRO A 281 -17.07 -30.12 10.44
C PRO A 281 -18.48 -30.63 10.72
N LYS A 282 -18.73 -31.02 11.96
CA LYS A 282 -20.07 -31.41 12.40
C LYS A 282 -21.07 -30.25 12.27
N GLY A 283 -20.57 -29.03 12.39
CA GLY A 283 -21.31 -27.81 12.12
C GLY A 283 -20.41 -26.59 12.19
N TRP A 284 -20.99 -25.43 11.90
CA TRP A 284 -20.30 -24.15 12.02
C TRP A 284 -21.28 -23.04 12.39
N LEU A 285 -20.75 -21.97 12.98
CA LEU A 285 -21.45 -20.73 13.24
C LEU A 285 -20.82 -19.62 12.39
N ASP A 286 -21.64 -18.88 11.63
CA ASP A 286 -21.18 -17.72 10.86
C ASP A 286 -21.33 -16.44 11.69
N LEU A 287 -20.21 -15.78 11.96
CA LEU A 287 -20.18 -14.56 12.75
C LEU A 287 -20.74 -13.34 11.98
N HIS A 288 -20.94 -13.43 10.66
CA HIS A 288 -21.69 -12.39 9.92
C HIS A 288 -23.14 -12.29 10.39
N GLU A 289 -23.74 -13.41 10.79
CA GLU A 289 -25.13 -13.49 11.24
C GLU A 289 -25.26 -13.14 12.73
N SER A 290 -24.17 -12.70 13.37
CA SER A 290 -24.20 -12.29 14.76
C SER A 290 -24.79 -10.89 14.90
N SER A 291 -25.82 -10.76 15.74
CA SER A 291 -26.40 -9.47 16.12
C SER A 291 -25.50 -8.68 17.06
N ASP A 292 -24.72 -9.37 17.89
CA ASP A 292 -23.95 -8.77 18.97
C ASP A 292 -22.59 -8.26 18.49
N MET A 293 -22.13 -7.16 19.10
CA MET A 293 -20.81 -6.62 18.81
C MET A 293 -19.68 -7.41 19.47
N ASP A 294 -19.99 -8.05 20.59
CA ASP A 294 -19.05 -8.72 21.45
C ASP A 294 -19.66 -10.01 22.01
N SER A 295 -18.86 -11.06 22.03
CA SER A 295 -19.09 -12.18 22.93
C SER A 295 -18.75 -11.77 24.36
N ARG A 296 -19.50 -12.28 25.33
CA ARG A 296 -19.28 -11.98 26.75
C ARG A 296 -19.32 -13.24 27.61
N LEU A 297 -18.52 -13.23 28.66
CA LEU A 297 -18.69 -14.17 29.77
C LEU A 297 -20.04 -13.92 30.41
N VAL A 298 -20.86 -14.97 30.50
CA VAL A 298 -22.16 -14.89 31.18
C VAL A 298 -22.00 -15.01 32.69
N SER A 299 -22.87 -14.32 33.44
CA SER A 299 -22.94 -14.48 34.89
C SER A 299 -23.42 -15.88 35.26
N ARG A 300 -23.13 -16.30 36.50
CA ARG A 300 -23.58 -17.60 37.01
C ARG A 300 -25.10 -17.69 37.15
N ASP A 301 -25.78 -16.55 37.21
CA ASP A 301 -27.25 -16.48 37.27
C ASP A 301 -27.89 -16.86 35.92
N VAL A 302 -27.18 -16.62 34.82
CA VAL A 302 -27.62 -17.00 33.46
C VAL A 302 -27.22 -18.45 33.15
N CYS A 303 -26.01 -18.86 33.55
CA CYS A 303 -25.53 -20.22 33.35
C CYS A 303 -24.65 -20.65 34.53
N ALA A 304 -25.10 -21.68 35.26
CA ALA A 304 -24.34 -22.22 36.39
C ALA A 304 -22.98 -22.81 35.98
N ARG A 305 -22.81 -23.18 34.71
CA ARG A 305 -21.55 -23.73 34.20
C ARG A 305 -20.48 -22.63 34.14
N PRO A 306 -19.33 -22.81 34.82
CA PRO A 306 -18.29 -21.80 34.84
C PRO A 306 -17.71 -21.58 33.43
N HIS A 307 -17.11 -20.40 33.24
CA HIS A 307 -16.34 -20.07 32.03
C HIS A 307 -17.16 -20.14 30.74
N THR A 308 -18.46 -19.89 30.86
CA THR A 308 -19.41 -19.89 29.74
C THR A 308 -19.43 -18.52 29.06
N LEU A 309 -19.34 -18.54 27.74
CA LEU A 309 -19.47 -17.42 26.83
C LEU A 309 -20.85 -17.50 26.16
N ALA A 310 -21.52 -16.37 25.99
CA ALA A 310 -22.70 -16.26 25.15
C ALA A 310 -22.35 -15.58 23.82
N LEU A 311 -22.86 -16.14 22.73
CA LEU A 311 -22.74 -15.62 21.38
C LEU A 311 -24.09 -15.74 20.67
N ALA A 312 -24.69 -14.63 20.28
CA ALA A 312 -25.89 -14.63 19.44
C ALA A 312 -25.51 -14.78 17.96
N VAL A 313 -26.01 -15.81 17.29
CA VAL A 313 -25.80 -16.05 15.85
C VAL A 313 -27.13 -16.46 15.23
N ALA A 314 -27.51 -15.83 14.12
CA ALA A 314 -28.78 -16.08 13.42
C ALA A 314 -30.02 -15.93 14.33
N GLY A 315 -29.98 -14.97 15.26
CA GLY A 315 -31.05 -14.76 16.24
C GLY A 315 -31.12 -15.81 17.36
N VAL A 316 -30.22 -16.80 17.39
CA VAL A 316 -30.16 -17.83 18.43
C VAL A 316 -28.97 -17.59 19.35
N GLN A 317 -29.22 -17.54 20.67
CA GLN A 317 -28.16 -17.46 21.66
C GLN A 317 -27.49 -18.82 21.85
N ARG A 318 -26.18 -18.88 21.56
CA ARG A 318 -25.34 -20.07 21.76
C ARG A 318 -24.49 -19.91 23.01
N LEU A 319 -24.39 -20.96 23.81
CA LEU A 319 -23.55 -21.01 25.01
C LEU A 319 -22.33 -21.92 24.78
N LEU A 320 -21.14 -21.38 25.05
CA LEU A 320 -19.84 -22.01 24.80
C LEU A 320 -19.00 -21.96 26.08
N SER A 321 -18.72 -23.09 26.71
CA SER A 321 -17.95 -23.17 27.96
C SER A 321 -16.54 -23.67 27.69
N ALA A 322 -15.53 -22.92 28.15
CA ALA A 322 -14.14 -23.36 28.13
C ALA A 322 -13.76 -24.11 29.42
N ASP A 323 -12.69 -24.90 29.38
CA ASP A 323 -12.27 -25.69 30.55
C ASP A 323 -11.62 -24.83 31.64
N THR A 324 -10.92 -23.78 31.24
CA THR A 324 -10.23 -22.86 32.15
C THR A 324 -10.67 -21.41 31.94
N ARG A 325 -10.41 -20.58 32.95
CA ARG A 325 -10.69 -19.14 32.88
C ARG A 325 -9.83 -18.45 31.81
N GLU A 326 -8.58 -18.89 31.68
CA GLU A 326 -7.60 -18.39 30.72
C GLU A 326 -8.05 -18.69 29.30
N GLU A 327 -8.51 -19.91 29.04
CA GLU A 327 -9.08 -20.29 27.75
C GLU A 327 -10.36 -19.52 27.45
N ALA A 328 -11.24 -19.31 28.43
CA ALA A 328 -12.45 -18.53 28.22
C ALA A 328 -12.14 -17.08 27.82
N LYS A 329 -11.16 -16.46 28.48
CA LYS A 329 -10.67 -15.12 28.11
C LYS A 329 -10.08 -15.13 26.69
N ARG A 330 -9.29 -16.15 26.34
CA ARG A 330 -8.70 -16.30 25.02
C ARG A 330 -9.76 -16.46 23.93
N TRP A 331 -10.76 -17.30 24.15
CA TRP A 331 -11.89 -17.49 23.24
C TRP A 331 -12.74 -16.24 23.09
N CYS A 332 -13.05 -15.55 24.19
CA CYS A 332 -13.76 -14.29 24.18
C CYS A 332 -13.02 -13.21 23.36
N ALA A 333 -11.72 -13.03 23.62
CA ALA A 333 -10.91 -12.08 22.86
C ALA A 333 -10.84 -12.45 21.37
N GLY A 334 -10.70 -13.74 21.04
CA GLY A 334 -10.69 -14.23 19.66
C GLY A 334 -12.01 -13.99 18.94
N LEU A 335 -13.14 -14.30 19.59
CA LEU A 335 -14.48 -14.09 19.05
C LEU A 335 -14.78 -12.61 18.84
N ASN A 336 -14.45 -11.74 19.80
CA ASN A 336 -14.68 -10.30 19.67
C ASN A 336 -13.80 -9.71 18.57
N ALA A 337 -12.53 -10.12 18.49
CA ALA A 337 -11.67 -9.75 17.38
C ALA A 337 -12.27 -10.17 16.03
N ALA A 338 -12.80 -11.39 15.94
CA ALA A 338 -13.44 -11.88 14.71
C ALA A 338 -14.75 -11.14 14.38
N LEU A 339 -15.58 -10.78 15.37
CA LEU A 339 -16.81 -10.01 15.19
C LEU A 339 -16.51 -8.58 14.71
N HIS A 340 -15.59 -7.87 15.38
CA HIS A 340 -15.14 -6.54 14.96
C HIS A 340 -14.52 -6.56 13.57
N TRP A 341 -13.69 -7.57 13.30
CA TRP A 341 -13.04 -7.74 12.01
C TRP A 341 -14.06 -7.94 10.88
N THR A 342 -15.03 -8.83 11.11
CA THR A 342 -16.11 -9.13 10.16
C THR A 342 -16.90 -7.86 9.82
N ARG A 343 -17.17 -6.98 10.79
CA ARG A 343 -17.93 -5.75 10.54
C ARG A 343 -17.10 -4.60 9.97
N THR A 344 -15.79 -4.59 10.21
CA THR A 344 -14.91 -3.50 9.75
C THR A 344 -14.46 -3.69 8.30
N TRP A 345 -14.11 -4.92 7.91
CA TRP A 345 -13.49 -5.18 6.61
C TRP A 345 -14.43 -5.83 5.58
N ALA A 346 -15.61 -6.30 5.99
CA ALA A 346 -16.56 -6.93 5.07
C ALA A 346 -17.58 -5.97 4.43
N CYS A 347 -17.50 -4.66 4.69
CA CYS A 347 -18.31 -3.64 4.03
C CYS A 347 -17.94 -3.52 2.56
#